data_AF-A0A9D6LCM0-F1
#
_entry.id   AF-A0A9D6LCM0-F1
#
_cell.length_a   1.000
_cell.length_b   1.000
_cell.length_c   1.000
_cell.angle_alpha   90.00
_cell.angle_beta   90.00
_cell.angle_gamma   90.00
#
_symmetry.space_group_name_H-M   'P 1'
#
loop_
_entity.id
_entity.type
_entity.pdbx_description
1 polymer ?
#
loop_
_entity_poly.entity_id
_entity_poly.type
_entity_poly.pdbx_seq_one_letter_code
_entity_poly.pdbx_strand_id
1 'polypeptide(L)'
;MPKKPAFSFRYENPLHQKLGEPFFKELPQEPGVYFFLDSAREVLYIGKAKNLRRRLLQYRNAKPGAAPESTLEMLERAEEISYELHRSEAAALERESELIRAVQPPFNVAGSYDERYLFIGTRLERSRLHLKLTSVDLPEYRLFGCYKHRRKTKSGYTALLRLIHAATTAKPRFSFPARITRVSPPYSYTIGFPPEWSAELDGFLSGRSRRLLDTLTSRLLENEHIPRFMYAPIQRDLEIVRDFYRVGPYATRRLREKHGVKSRTLSADRLRSLVARSIDSRG
;
A
#
# COMPACT_ATOMS: atom_id res chain seq x y z
N MET A 1 -41.28 -19.73 25.55
CA MET A 1 -40.15 -19.31 24.70
C MET A 1 -39.57 -20.53 24.02
N PRO A 2 -39.46 -20.60 22.67
CA PRO A 2 -38.92 -21.79 22.02
C PRO A 2 -37.40 -21.87 22.28
N LYS A 3 -36.96 -23.02 22.80
CA LYS A 3 -35.54 -23.38 22.95
C LYS A 3 -34.91 -23.42 21.55
N LYS A 4 -33.89 -22.58 21.30
CA LYS A 4 -33.04 -22.72 20.11
C LYS A 4 -32.40 -24.12 20.14
N PRO A 5 -32.45 -24.90 19.06
CA PRO A 5 -31.72 -26.16 19.00
C PRO A 5 -30.21 -25.88 19.03
N ALA A 6 -29.52 -26.48 20.01
CA ALA A 6 -28.09 -26.39 20.19
C ALA A 6 -27.36 -27.39 19.27
N PHE A 7 -27.36 -27.12 17.97
CA PHE A 7 -26.36 -27.73 17.09
C PHE A 7 -25.10 -26.86 17.17
N SER A 8 -24.23 -27.14 18.16
CA SER A 8 -22.86 -26.62 18.10
C SER A 8 -22.06 -27.55 17.19
N PHE A 9 -21.97 -27.22 15.90
CA PHE A 9 -20.89 -27.74 15.09
C PHE A 9 -19.58 -27.24 15.72
N ARG A 10 -18.90 -28.10 16.48
CA ARG A 10 -17.53 -27.82 16.92
C ARG A 10 -16.66 -27.97 15.68
N TYR A 11 -16.37 -26.86 15.02
CA TYR A 11 -15.29 -26.83 14.04
C TYR A 11 -13.99 -27.13 14.80
N GLU A 12 -13.46 -28.33 14.60
CA GLU A 12 -12.12 -28.68 15.05
C GLU A 12 -11.12 -28.19 14.01
N ASN A 13 -10.22 -27.30 14.43
CA ASN A 13 -9.21 -26.76 13.55
C ASN A 13 -8.24 -27.88 13.13
N PRO A 14 -7.97 -28.08 11.82
CA PRO A 14 -7.13 -29.17 11.31
C PRO A 14 -5.73 -29.23 11.97
N LEU A 15 -5.15 -28.07 12.33
CA LEU A 15 -3.85 -28.03 12.99
C LEU A 15 -3.84 -28.70 14.37
N HIS A 16 -4.97 -28.67 15.09
CA HIS A 16 -5.06 -29.29 16.41
C HIS A 16 -4.97 -30.82 16.30
N GLN A 17 -5.58 -31.38 15.26
CA GLN A 17 -5.53 -32.82 15.00
C GLN A 17 -4.14 -33.25 14.50
N LYS A 18 -3.50 -32.43 13.66
CA LYS A 18 -2.20 -32.75 13.06
C LYS A 18 -1.01 -32.60 14.02
N LEU A 19 -0.97 -31.52 14.81
CA LEU A 19 0.21 -31.18 15.63
C LEU A 19 0.04 -31.50 17.13
N GLY A 20 -1.20 -31.69 17.58
CA GLY A 20 -1.53 -32.01 18.97
C GLY A 20 -1.37 -30.85 19.97
N GLU A 21 -1.95 -31.03 21.17
CA GLU A 21 -1.85 -30.08 22.29
C GLU A 21 -0.41 -29.79 22.76
N PRO A 22 0.49 -30.79 22.89
CA PRO A 22 1.84 -30.55 23.44
C PRO A 22 2.64 -29.53 22.62
N PHE A 23 2.60 -29.64 21.29
CA PHE A 23 3.29 -28.71 20.38
C PHE A 23 2.98 -27.25 20.72
N PHE A 24 1.70 -26.89 20.85
CA PHE A 24 1.30 -25.51 21.13
C PHE A 24 1.62 -25.03 22.56
N LYS A 25 1.81 -25.96 23.51
CA LYS A 25 2.21 -25.62 24.88
C LYS A 25 3.70 -25.33 24.98
N GLU A 26 4.51 -26.02 24.18
CA GLU A 26 5.97 -25.92 24.14
C GLU A 26 6.49 -24.76 23.28
N LEU A 27 5.62 -24.12 22.48
CA LEU A 27 6.01 -22.97 21.68
C LEU A 27 6.64 -21.84 22.53
N PRO A 28 7.75 -21.25 22.07
CA PRO A 28 8.43 -20.18 22.79
C PRO A 28 7.58 -18.90 22.83
N GLN A 29 7.78 -18.12 23.89
CA GLN A 29 7.12 -16.83 24.09
C GLN A 29 7.98 -15.66 23.58
N GLU A 30 8.80 -15.92 22.57
CA GLU A 30 9.81 -15.01 22.04
C GLU A 30 9.45 -14.49 20.64
N PRO A 31 10.10 -13.40 20.18
CA PRO A 31 9.99 -12.95 18.80
C PRO A 31 10.60 -13.96 17.83
N GLY A 32 9.99 -14.10 16.66
CA GLY A 32 10.48 -15.02 15.64
C GLY A 32 9.70 -14.98 14.34
N VAL A 33 10.20 -15.72 13.35
CA VAL A 33 9.53 -16.00 12.09
C VAL A 33 9.01 -17.44 12.13
N TYR A 34 7.79 -17.69 11.68
CA TYR A 34 7.21 -19.03 11.59
C TYR A 34 6.82 -19.36 10.16
N PHE A 35 6.79 -20.65 9.86
CA PHE A 35 6.54 -21.21 8.55
C PHE A 35 5.43 -22.26 8.67
N PHE A 36 4.46 -22.22 7.77
CA PHE A 36 3.57 -23.35 7.53
C PHE A 36 4.08 -24.10 6.31
N LEU A 37 4.22 -25.42 6.42
CA LEU A 37 4.67 -26.29 5.35
C LEU A 37 3.61 -27.33 5.01
N ASP A 38 3.55 -27.75 3.75
CA ASP A 38 2.67 -28.84 3.33
C ASP A 38 3.32 -30.22 3.52
N SER A 39 2.62 -31.28 3.09
CA SER A 39 3.09 -32.67 3.16
C SER A 39 4.40 -32.94 2.40
N ALA A 40 4.75 -32.12 1.41
CA ALA A 40 6.00 -32.21 0.67
C ALA A 40 7.12 -31.36 1.30
N ARG A 41 6.85 -30.72 2.45
CA ARG A 41 7.71 -29.72 3.12
C ARG A 41 7.93 -28.46 2.29
N GLU A 42 7.04 -28.15 1.36
CA GLU A 42 7.04 -26.88 0.65
C GLU A 42 6.41 -25.79 1.52
N VAL A 43 6.99 -24.58 1.48
CA VAL A 43 6.52 -23.48 2.32
C VAL A 43 5.22 -22.91 1.76
N LEU A 44 4.15 -23.05 2.54
CA LEU A 44 2.82 -22.51 2.25
C LEU A 44 2.68 -21.05 2.67
N TYR A 45 3.19 -20.70 3.84
CA TYR A 45 3.09 -19.36 4.42
C TYR A 45 4.26 -19.06 5.36
N ILE A 46 4.71 -17.82 5.36
CA ILE A 46 5.71 -17.29 6.29
C ILE A 46 5.13 -16.09 7.02
N GLY A 47 5.33 -15.98 8.33
CA GLY A 47 4.93 -14.79 9.07
C GLY A 47 5.82 -14.47 10.27
N LYS A 48 5.79 -13.22 10.73
CA LYS A 48 6.48 -12.80 11.97
C LYS A 48 5.58 -12.80 13.21
N ALA A 49 6.20 -12.96 14.39
CA ALA A 49 5.56 -12.82 15.68
C ALA A 49 6.47 -12.06 16.66
N LYS A 50 5.88 -11.24 17.54
CA LYS A 50 6.55 -10.75 18.76
C LYS A 50 6.58 -11.83 19.85
N ASN A 51 5.62 -12.75 19.81
CA ASN A 51 5.49 -13.89 20.69
C ASN A 51 4.91 -15.04 19.87
N LEU A 52 5.75 -16.03 19.53
CA LEU A 52 5.41 -17.15 18.66
C LEU A 52 4.22 -17.94 19.18
N ARG A 53 4.21 -18.31 20.46
CA ARG A 53 3.10 -19.04 21.10
C ARG A 53 1.77 -18.34 20.93
N ARG A 54 1.68 -17.06 21.30
CA ARG A 54 0.43 -16.28 21.17
C ARG A 54 -0.04 -16.20 19.72
N ARG A 55 0.89 -16.04 18.77
CA ARG A 55 0.56 -15.92 17.36
C ARG A 55 0.05 -17.22 16.76
N LEU A 56 0.74 -18.33 17.01
CA LEU A 56 0.36 -19.65 16.49
C LEU A 56 -0.94 -20.18 17.15
N LEU A 57 -1.20 -19.83 18.42
CA LEU A 57 -2.49 -20.08 19.06
C LEU A 57 -3.67 -19.34 18.39
N GLN A 58 -3.44 -18.21 17.70
CA GLN A 58 -4.50 -17.55 16.93
C GLN A 58 -4.92 -18.40 15.73
N TYR A 59 -3.95 -18.99 15.02
CA TYR A 59 -4.22 -19.90 13.91
C TYR A 59 -4.91 -21.18 14.37
N ARG A 60 -4.48 -21.75 15.49
CA ARG A 60 -5.15 -22.90 16.12
C ARG A 60 -6.63 -22.62 16.45
N ASN A 61 -6.95 -21.39 16.85
CA ASN A 61 -8.31 -20.99 17.21
C ASN A 61 -9.11 -20.42 16.03
N ALA A 62 -8.57 -20.45 14.80
CA ALA A 62 -9.26 -19.97 13.61
C ALA A 62 -10.43 -20.89 13.25
N LYS A 63 -11.57 -20.30 12.86
CA LYS A 63 -12.82 -21.00 12.55
C LYS A 63 -13.55 -20.35 11.36
N PRO A 64 -14.35 -21.10 10.59
CA PRO A 64 -15.25 -20.57 9.58
C PRO A 64 -16.12 -19.42 10.13
N GLY A 65 -16.27 -18.36 9.34
CA GLY A 65 -17.02 -17.16 9.72
C GLY A 65 -16.25 -16.16 10.61
N ALA A 66 -15.13 -16.56 11.22
CA ALA A 66 -14.27 -15.67 12.03
C ALA A 66 -12.89 -15.42 11.39
N ALA A 67 -12.39 -16.34 10.59
CA ALA A 67 -11.13 -16.22 9.85
C ALA A 67 -11.38 -16.06 8.34
N PRO A 68 -10.47 -15.41 7.59
CA PRO A 68 -10.52 -15.37 6.14
C PRO A 68 -10.46 -16.78 5.53
N GLU A 69 -11.18 -16.99 4.42
CA GLU A 69 -11.24 -18.27 3.71
C GLU A 69 -9.84 -18.77 3.28
N SER A 70 -8.98 -17.87 2.79
CA SER A 70 -7.58 -18.19 2.43
C SER A 70 -6.74 -18.67 3.62
N THR A 71 -7.06 -18.21 4.83
CA THR A 71 -6.40 -18.70 6.05
C THR A 71 -6.89 -20.11 6.37
N LEU A 72 -8.18 -20.39 6.22
CA LEU A 72 -8.72 -21.73 6.46
C LEU A 72 -8.13 -22.74 5.47
N GLU A 73 -8.07 -22.39 4.18
CA GLU A 73 -7.45 -23.22 3.13
C GLU A 73 -5.97 -23.51 3.41
N MET A 74 -5.20 -22.50 3.83
CA MET A 74 -3.81 -22.68 4.25
C MET A 74 -3.68 -23.68 5.40
N LEU A 75 -4.54 -23.55 6.42
CA LEU A 75 -4.52 -24.41 7.61
C LEU A 75 -4.92 -25.86 7.29
N GLU A 76 -5.80 -26.05 6.31
CA GLU A 76 -6.17 -27.38 5.83
C GLU A 76 -4.99 -28.08 5.14
N ARG A 77 -4.20 -27.34 4.35
CA ARG A 77 -3.03 -27.86 3.62
C ARG A 77 -1.76 -27.99 4.46
N ALA A 78 -1.64 -27.22 5.54
CA ALA A 78 -0.47 -27.25 6.39
C ALA A 78 -0.38 -28.58 7.15
N GLU A 79 0.79 -29.23 7.07
CA GLU A 79 1.14 -30.44 7.80
C GLU A 79 2.16 -30.17 8.90
N GLU A 80 3.02 -29.16 8.72
CA GLU A 80 4.10 -28.85 9.65
C GLU A 80 4.16 -27.34 9.94
N ILE A 81 4.59 -26.99 11.16
CA ILE A 81 4.93 -25.62 11.54
C ILE A 81 6.35 -25.60 12.07
N SER A 82 7.22 -24.79 11.46
CA SER A 82 8.57 -24.52 11.94
C SER A 82 8.74 -23.04 12.31
N TYR A 83 9.83 -22.69 13.01
CA TYR A 83 10.11 -21.30 13.38
C TYR A 83 11.62 -21.01 13.58
N GLU A 84 11.99 -19.75 13.35
CA GLU A 84 13.30 -19.14 13.64
C GLU A 84 13.15 -18.11 14.77
N LEU A 85 13.91 -18.26 15.86
CA LEU A 85 13.95 -17.27 16.95
C LEU A 85 14.78 -16.04 16.58
N HIS A 86 14.34 -14.87 17.02
CA HIS A 86 15.07 -13.62 16.79
C HIS A 86 15.14 -12.73 18.03
N ARG A 87 16.24 -11.99 18.13
CA ARG A 87 16.53 -11.03 19.22
C ARG A 87 15.49 -9.92 19.40
N SER A 88 14.69 -9.62 18.38
CA SER A 88 13.68 -8.56 18.45
C SER A 88 12.60 -8.73 17.38
N GLU A 89 11.45 -8.08 17.59
CA GLU A 89 10.38 -8.01 16.58
C GLU A 89 10.86 -7.34 15.27
N ALA A 90 11.74 -6.34 15.36
CA ALA A 90 12.30 -5.67 14.19
C ALA A 90 13.19 -6.62 13.36
N ALA A 91 14.02 -7.43 14.03
CA ALA A 91 14.83 -8.44 13.35
C ALA A 91 13.97 -9.53 12.70
N ALA A 92 12.94 -10.01 13.39
CA ALA A 92 11.98 -10.97 12.83
C ALA A 92 11.23 -10.40 11.61
N LEU A 93 10.87 -9.11 11.63
CA LEU A 93 10.23 -8.44 10.50
C LEU A 93 11.14 -8.37 9.27
N GLU A 94 12.42 -8.03 9.47
CA GLU A 94 13.40 -7.98 8.40
C GLU A 94 13.64 -9.36 7.79
N ARG A 95 13.83 -10.38 8.64
CA ARG A 95 14.02 -11.77 8.20
C ARG A 95 12.80 -12.33 7.48
N GLU A 96 11.59 -12.10 7.98
CA GLU A 96 10.35 -12.48 7.30
C GLU A 96 10.26 -11.83 5.90
N SER A 97 10.58 -10.54 5.82
CA SER A 97 10.56 -9.80 4.56
C SER A 97 11.57 -10.33 3.54
N GLU A 98 12.75 -10.78 3.99
CA GLU A 98 13.75 -11.46 3.17
C GLU A 98 13.23 -12.81 2.66
N LEU A 99 12.74 -13.66 3.56
CA LEU A 99 12.29 -15.02 3.25
C LEU A 99 11.06 -15.03 2.33
N ILE A 100 10.07 -14.17 2.57
CA ILE A 100 8.90 -14.05 1.70
C ILE A 100 9.31 -13.64 0.27
N ARG A 101 10.32 -12.76 0.13
CA ARG A 101 10.82 -12.35 -1.18
C ARG A 101 11.54 -13.49 -1.91
N ALA A 102 12.29 -14.30 -1.18
CA ALA A 102 13.05 -15.41 -1.73
C ALA A 102 12.16 -16.61 -2.10
N VAL A 103 11.19 -16.95 -1.24
CA VAL A 103 10.40 -18.18 -1.34
C VAL A 103 9.07 -17.98 -2.07
N GLN A 104 8.49 -16.77 -2.00
CA GLN A 104 7.18 -16.43 -2.57
C GLN A 104 6.05 -17.46 -2.25
N PRO A 105 5.76 -17.71 -0.96
CA PRO A 105 4.80 -18.75 -0.59
C PRO A 105 3.37 -18.48 -1.10
N PRO A 106 2.61 -19.51 -1.47
CA PRO A 106 1.30 -19.37 -2.12
C PRO A 106 0.24 -18.70 -1.25
N PHE A 107 0.26 -18.92 0.08
CA PHE A 107 -0.72 -18.35 1.01
C PHE A 107 -0.29 -17.03 1.64
N ASN A 108 0.92 -16.56 1.35
CA ASN A 108 1.21 -15.14 1.55
C ASN A 108 0.46 -14.34 0.47
N VAL A 109 -0.87 -14.22 0.63
CA VAL A 109 -1.80 -13.49 -0.25
C VAL A 109 -1.17 -12.16 -0.60
N ALA A 110 -0.70 -12.00 -1.85
CA ALA A 110 -0.12 -10.82 -2.53
C ALA A 110 -0.04 -9.51 -1.71
N GLY A 111 0.59 -9.62 -0.55
CA GLY A 111 1.03 -8.63 0.41
C GLY A 111 2.51 -8.88 0.73
N SER A 112 3.06 -9.96 0.18
CA SER A 112 4.45 -10.24 -0.13
C SER A 112 5.04 -9.13 -1.00
N TYR A 113 5.34 -7.98 -0.41
CA TYR A 113 6.23 -6.97 -0.98
C TYR A 113 6.04 -6.57 -2.44
N ASP A 114 4.82 -6.68 -2.95
CA ASP A 114 4.39 -5.81 -4.01
C ASP A 114 3.98 -4.47 -3.36
N GLU A 115 5.00 -3.75 -2.87
CA GLU A 115 5.13 -2.35 -3.30
C GLU A 115 5.15 -2.36 -4.84
N ARG A 116 4.02 -2.70 -5.48
CA ARG A 116 3.79 -2.42 -6.89
C ARG A 116 3.88 -0.93 -6.95
N TYR A 117 5.02 -0.49 -7.42
CA TYR A 117 5.23 0.88 -7.70
C TYR A 117 4.10 1.38 -8.57
N LEU A 118 3.62 2.55 -8.23
CA LEU A 118 2.62 3.21 -9.02
C LEU A 118 3.27 4.33 -9.80
N PHE A 119 2.79 4.48 -11.02
CA PHE A 119 3.01 5.64 -11.84
C PHE A 119 1.71 6.44 -11.87
N ILE A 120 1.86 7.76 -12.01
CA ILE A 120 0.80 8.67 -12.39
C ILE A 120 1.08 9.09 -13.83
N GLY A 121 0.21 8.68 -14.74
CA GLY A 121 0.19 9.14 -16.12
C GLY A 121 -0.64 10.41 -16.25
N THR A 122 -0.11 11.39 -16.99
CA THR A 122 -0.80 12.64 -17.30
C THR A 122 -0.86 12.85 -18.81
N ARG A 123 -1.99 13.38 -19.28
CA ARG A 123 -2.16 13.87 -20.66
C ARG A 123 -3.11 15.06 -20.62
N LEU A 124 -2.70 16.19 -21.19
CA LEU A 124 -3.50 17.42 -21.20
C LEU A 124 -4.03 17.67 -22.61
N GLU A 125 -5.34 17.82 -22.74
CA GLU A 125 -6.03 18.12 -24.00
C GLU A 125 -7.08 19.20 -23.77
N ARG A 126 -6.98 20.35 -24.47
CA ARG A 126 -8.01 21.42 -24.47
C ARG A 126 -8.51 21.77 -23.04
N SER A 127 -7.58 21.99 -22.10
CA SER A 127 -7.83 22.29 -20.68
C SER A 127 -8.50 21.17 -19.87
N ARG A 128 -8.41 19.92 -20.35
CA ARG A 128 -8.79 18.71 -19.64
C ARG A 128 -7.57 17.87 -19.35
N LEU A 129 -7.28 17.68 -18.07
CA LEU A 129 -6.20 16.81 -17.62
C LEU A 129 -6.74 15.39 -17.45
N HIS A 130 -6.22 14.47 -18.26
CA HIS A 130 -6.42 13.03 -18.12
C HIS A 130 -5.33 12.47 -17.21
N LEU A 131 -5.77 11.84 -16.12
CA LEU A 131 -4.93 11.24 -15.09
C LEU A 131 -5.17 9.74 -15.05
N LYS A 132 -4.09 8.96 -15.05
CA LYS A 132 -4.12 7.51 -14.86
C LYS A 132 -3.23 7.10 -13.71
N LEU A 133 -3.75 6.27 -12.82
CA LEU A 133 -2.96 5.57 -11.82
C LEU A 133 -2.67 4.18 -12.36
N THR A 134 -1.39 3.83 -12.58
CA THR A 134 -1.01 2.60 -13.29
C THR A 134 0.20 1.93 -12.67
N SER A 135 0.36 0.64 -12.91
CA SER A 135 1.59 -0.13 -12.66
C SER A 135 2.25 -0.61 -13.96
N VAL A 136 1.68 -0.26 -15.11
CA VAL A 136 2.16 -0.61 -16.44
C VAL A 136 2.51 0.65 -17.22
N ASP A 137 3.35 0.49 -18.24
CA ASP A 137 3.69 1.58 -19.15
C ASP A 137 2.47 2.04 -19.96
N LEU A 138 2.43 3.32 -20.32
CA LEU A 138 1.33 3.96 -21.05
C LEU A 138 1.94 4.96 -22.05
N PRO A 139 2.24 4.53 -23.29
CA PRO A 139 2.95 5.36 -24.27
C PRO A 139 2.27 6.71 -24.58
N GLU A 140 0.94 6.75 -24.53
CA GLU A 140 0.15 7.98 -24.76
C GLU A 140 0.17 8.96 -23.59
N TYR A 141 0.75 8.58 -22.44
CA TYR A 141 0.75 9.39 -21.22
C TYR A 141 2.17 9.74 -20.81
N ARG A 142 2.33 10.96 -20.30
CA ARG A 142 3.54 11.32 -19.56
C ARG A 142 3.50 10.68 -18.19
N LEU A 143 4.35 9.68 -17.97
CA LEU A 143 4.43 8.94 -16.71
C LEU A 143 5.37 9.59 -15.69
N PHE A 144 4.91 9.64 -14.45
CA PHE A 144 5.68 10.03 -13.28
C PHE A 144 5.67 8.93 -12.24
N GLY A 145 6.83 8.65 -11.67
CA GLY A 145 7.08 7.49 -10.82
C GLY A 145 8.51 7.01 -11.06
N CYS A 146 8.92 5.83 -10.63
CA CYS A 146 8.23 4.75 -9.96
C CYS A 146 8.03 5.11 -8.46
N TYR A 147 6.81 5.22 -7.93
CA TYR A 147 6.63 5.63 -6.52
C TYR A 147 6.58 4.42 -5.58
N LYS A 148 7.51 4.38 -4.62
CA LYS A 148 7.72 3.27 -3.68
C LYS A 148 6.45 2.91 -2.89
N HIS A 149 5.85 3.90 -2.25
CA HIS A 149 4.76 3.65 -1.31
C HIS A 149 3.39 3.65 -1.99
N ARG A 150 2.92 2.47 -2.40
CA ARG A 150 1.61 2.29 -3.08
C ARG A 150 0.44 2.96 -2.35
N ARG A 151 0.30 2.72 -1.03
CA ARG A 151 -0.79 3.30 -0.23
C ARG A 151 -0.73 4.82 -0.19
N LYS A 152 0.45 5.39 0.09
CA LYS A 152 0.69 6.85 0.10
C LYS A 152 0.50 7.47 -1.28
N THR A 153 0.84 6.75 -2.35
CA THR A 153 0.59 7.18 -3.73
C THR A 153 -0.89 7.22 -4.03
N LYS A 154 -1.65 6.17 -3.65
CA LYS A 154 -3.11 6.16 -3.81
C LYS A 154 -3.78 7.30 -3.05
N SER A 155 -3.43 7.51 -1.79
CA SER A 155 -4.01 8.60 -0.98
C SER A 155 -3.63 9.97 -1.52
N GLY A 156 -2.34 10.17 -1.87
CA GLY A 156 -1.83 11.40 -2.46
C GLY A 156 -2.47 11.75 -3.80
N TYR A 157 -2.63 10.75 -4.66
CA TYR A 157 -3.32 10.90 -5.94
C TYR A 157 -4.79 11.32 -5.76
N THR A 158 -5.55 10.65 -4.89
CA THR A 158 -6.96 11.02 -4.68
C THR A 158 -7.09 12.40 -4.04
N ALA A 159 -6.22 12.74 -3.08
CA ALA A 159 -6.21 14.07 -2.47
C ALA A 159 -5.84 15.15 -3.50
N LEU A 160 -4.86 14.91 -4.37
CA LEU A 160 -4.51 15.82 -5.46
C LEU A 160 -5.68 16.05 -6.42
N LEU A 161 -6.44 15.01 -6.78
CA LEU A 161 -7.66 15.16 -7.58
C LEU A 161 -8.71 16.04 -6.90
N ARG A 162 -8.90 15.89 -5.59
CA ARG A 162 -9.83 16.70 -4.81
C ARG A 162 -9.37 18.15 -4.72
N LEU A 163 -8.09 18.40 -4.48
CA LEU A 163 -7.54 19.77 -4.44
C LEU A 163 -7.63 20.46 -5.80
N ILE A 164 -7.30 19.76 -6.90
CA ILE A 164 -7.46 20.32 -8.26
C ILE A 164 -8.94 20.64 -8.52
N HIS A 165 -9.86 19.72 -8.16
CA HIS A 165 -11.30 19.96 -8.32
C HIS A 165 -11.74 21.20 -7.54
N ALA A 166 -11.30 21.31 -6.30
CA ALA A 166 -11.68 22.42 -5.45
C ALA A 166 -11.07 23.76 -5.89
N ALA A 167 -9.85 23.74 -6.42
CA ALA A 167 -9.18 24.93 -6.95
C ALA A 167 -9.71 25.37 -8.34
N THR A 168 -10.43 24.50 -9.07
CA THR A 168 -10.86 24.78 -10.46
C THR A 168 -12.38 24.88 -10.63
N THR A 169 -13.16 24.40 -9.66
CA THR A 169 -14.63 24.44 -9.75
C THR A 169 -15.17 25.85 -9.50
N ALA A 170 -15.91 26.38 -10.48
CA ALA A 170 -16.67 27.62 -10.38
C ALA A 170 -18.17 27.38 -10.03
N LYS A 171 -18.52 26.20 -9.51
CA LYS A 171 -19.92 25.85 -9.21
C LYS A 171 -20.39 26.51 -7.91
N PRO A 172 -21.57 27.17 -7.88
CA PRO A 172 -22.12 27.76 -6.66
C PRO A 172 -22.41 26.75 -5.55
N ARG A 173 -22.79 25.52 -5.91
CA ARG A 173 -22.96 24.40 -4.96
C ARG A 173 -21.74 23.49 -5.04
N PHE A 174 -20.75 23.77 -4.22
CA PHE A 174 -19.55 22.96 -4.12
C PHE A 174 -19.87 21.55 -3.62
N SER A 175 -19.38 20.54 -4.35
CA SER A 175 -19.29 19.17 -3.88
C SER A 175 -18.17 18.43 -4.60
N PHE A 176 -17.62 17.42 -3.94
CA PHE A 176 -16.70 16.50 -4.61
C PHE A 176 -17.48 15.47 -5.44
N PRO A 177 -17.05 15.17 -6.67
CA PRO A 177 -17.59 14.07 -7.43
C PRO A 177 -17.46 12.74 -6.68
N ALA A 178 -18.52 11.92 -6.70
CA ALA A 178 -18.57 10.66 -5.94
C ALA A 178 -17.40 9.71 -6.26
N ARG A 179 -16.83 9.78 -7.47
CA ARG A 179 -15.69 8.94 -7.87
C ARG A 179 -14.40 9.26 -7.10
N ILE A 180 -14.25 10.46 -6.54
CA ILE A 180 -13.05 10.89 -5.78
C ILE A 180 -13.29 10.96 -4.25
N THR A 181 -14.48 10.53 -3.79
CA THR A 181 -14.81 10.39 -2.36
C THR A 181 -14.82 8.93 -1.88
N ARG A 182 -14.73 7.96 -2.81
CA ARG A 182 -14.67 6.52 -2.49
C ARG A 182 -13.36 6.14 -1.79
N VAL A 183 -13.40 5.00 -1.09
CA VAL A 183 -12.23 4.40 -0.40
C VAL A 183 -11.11 4.05 -1.38
N SER A 184 -11.44 3.57 -2.59
CA SER A 184 -10.47 3.25 -3.64
C SER A 184 -10.33 4.41 -4.64
N PRO A 185 -9.11 4.77 -5.05
CA PRO A 185 -8.90 5.82 -6.05
C PRO A 185 -9.46 5.42 -7.43
N PRO A 186 -9.92 6.39 -8.24
CA PRO A 186 -10.19 6.12 -9.65
C PRO A 186 -8.89 5.91 -10.43
N TYR A 187 -8.72 4.74 -11.03
CA TYR A 187 -7.53 4.43 -11.85
C TYR A 187 -7.45 5.25 -13.15
N SER A 188 -8.57 5.81 -13.59
CA SER A 188 -8.65 6.77 -14.70
C SER A 188 -9.60 7.91 -14.31
N TYR A 189 -9.15 9.15 -14.46
CA TYR A 189 -9.92 10.33 -14.13
C TYR A 189 -9.63 11.48 -15.11
N THR A 190 -10.63 12.30 -15.38
CA THR A 190 -10.48 13.48 -16.23
C THR A 190 -11.07 14.66 -15.50
N ILE A 191 -10.32 15.76 -15.43
CA ILE A 191 -10.67 16.93 -14.64
C ILE A 191 -10.36 18.20 -15.44
N GLY A 192 -11.14 19.27 -15.21
CA GLY A 192 -10.80 20.59 -15.72
C GLY A 192 -9.46 21.04 -15.11
N PHE A 193 -8.57 21.55 -15.95
CA PHE A 193 -7.21 21.89 -15.53
C PHE A 193 -6.67 23.05 -16.37
N PRO A 194 -6.32 24.19 -15.75
CA PRO A 194 -5.72 25.32 -16.45
C PRO A 194 -4.39 24.93 -17.10
N PRO A 195 -4.19 25.14 -18.42
CA PRO A 195 -2.98 24.72 -19.11
C PRO A 195 -1.68 25.30 -18.54
N GLU A 196 -1.74 26.50 -17.97
CA GLU A 196 -0.62 27.18 -17.33
C GLU A 196 -0.07 26.43 -16.10
N TRP A 197 -0.88 25.59 -15.44
CA TRP A 197 -0.44 24.77 -14.31
C TRP A 197 0.35 23.51 -14.75
N SER A 198 0.44 23.24 -16.06
CA SER A 198 1.07 22.00 -16.55
C SER A 198 2.54 21.89 -16.14
N ALA A 199 3.30 22.99 -16.18
CA ALA A 199 4.71 22.98 -15.79
C ALA A 199 4.89 22.73 -14.28
N GLU A 200 3.96 23.23 -13.46
CA GLU A 200 3.96 23.05 -12.01
C GLU A 200 3.56 21.63 -11.62
N LEU A 201 2.56 21.05 -12.30
CA LEU A 201 2.19 19.64 -12.14
C LEU A 201 3.35 18.72 -12.48
N ASP A 202 4.02 18.99 -13.61
CA ASP A 202 5.23 18.29 -14.01
C ASP A 202 6.33 18.43 -12.97
N GLY A 203 6.54 19.64 -12.44
CA GLY A 203 7.49 19.92 -11.38
C GLY A 203 7.18 19.14 -10.10
N PHE A 204 5.91 19.10 -9.72
CA PHE A 204 5.42 18.41 -8.54
C PHE A 204 5.59 16.90 -8.64
N LEU A 205 5.05 16.27 -9.69
CA LEU A 205 5.10 14.82 -9.86
C LEU A 205 6.53 14.31 -10.15
N SER A 206 7.42 15.14 -10.69
CA SER A 206 8.84 14.77 -10.84
C SER A 206 9.70 15.03 -9.60
N GLY A 207 9.14 15.62 -8.53
CA GLY A 207 9.89 15.98 -7.33
C GLY A 207 10.83 17.17 -7.53
N ARG A 208 10.66 17.94 -8.61
CA ARG A 208 11.48 19.12 -8.92
C ARG A 208 11.07 20.35 -8.15
N SER A 209 9.77 20.53 -7.90
CA SER A 209 9.23 21.74 -7.28
C SER A 209 7.93 21.45 -6.55
N ARG A 210 7.66 22.20 -5.47
CA ARG A 210 6.37 22.18 -4.76
C ARG A 210 5.39 23.26 -5.21
N ARG A 211 5.75 24.11 -6.17
CA ARG A 211 4.97 25.29 -6.58
C ARG A 211 3.48 25.01 -6.86
N LEU A 212 3.14 23.84 -7.39
CA LEU A 212 1.74 23.45 -7.58
C LEU A 212 0.93 23.54 -6.27
N LEU A 213 1.51 23.16 -5.13
CA LEU A 213 0.84 23.27 -3.83
C LEU A 213 0.57 24.72 -3.44
N ASP A 214 1.49 25.62 -3.74
CA ASP A 214 1.34 27.05 -3.45
C ASP A 214 0.21 27.62 -4.33
N THR A 215 0.24 27.32 -5.63
CA THR A 215 -0.81 27.69 -6.59
C THR A 215 -2.18 27.14 -6.18
N LEU A 216 -2.26 25.86 -5.82
CA LEU A 216 -3.52 25.27 -5.34
C LEU A 216 -3.99 25.95 -4.05
N THR A 217 -3.08 26.22 -3.10
CA THR A 217 -3.44 26.88 -1.84
C THR A 217 -3.99 28.28 -2.07
N SER A 218 -3.32 29.10 -2.90
CA SER A 218 -3.82 30.44 -3.27
C SER A 218 -5.20 30.36 -3.91
N ARG A 219 -5.42 29.45 -4.85
CA ARG A 219 -6.72 29.28 -5.52
C ARG A 219 -7.83 28.77 -4.61
N LEU A 220 -7.49 27.95 -3.62
CA LEU A 220 -8.45 27.50 -2.62
C LEU A 220 -8.87 28.65 -1.68
N LEU A 221 -7.95 29.55 -1.34
CA LEU A 221 -8.25 30.74 -0.53
C LEU A 221 -9.11 31.76 -1.29
N GLU A 222 -8.93 31.87 -2.61
CA GLU A 222 -9.72 32.74 -3.49
C GLU A 222 -11.11 32.17 -3.82
N ASN A 223 -11.36 30.88 -3.59
CA ASN A 223 -12.62 30.23 -4.00
C ASN A 223 -13.72 30.40 -2.95
N GLU A 224 -14.55 31.45 -3.14
CA GLU A 224 -15.69 31.78 -2.27
C GLU A 224 -16.80 30.71 -2.26
N HIS A 225 -16.82 29.79 -3.23
CA HIS A 225 -17.84 28.74 -3.30
C HIS A 225 -17.56 27.56 -2.36
N ILE A 226 -16.39 27.50 -1.73
CA ILE A 226 -16.02 26.43 -0.79
C ILE A 226 -16.69 26.70 0.57
N PRO A 227 -17.65 25.86 1.01
CA PRO A 227 -18.31 26.08 2.28
C PRO A 227 -17.38 25.76 3.45
N ARG A 228 -17.54 26.45 4.59
CA ARG A 228 -16.66 26.34 5.78
C ARG A 228 -16.44 24.92 6.28
N PHE A 229 -17.46 24.05 6.21
CA PHE A 229 -17.33 22.65 6.64
C PHE A 229 -16.33 21.83 5.78
N MET A 230 -15.97 22.33 4.59
CA MET A 230 -14.96 21.71 3.73
C MET A 230 -13.53 22.12 4.06
N TYR A 231 -13.31 23.13 4.91
CA TYR A 231 -11.96 23.62 5.22
C TYR A 231 -11.09 22.55 5.89
N ALA A 232 -11.63 21.84 6.90
CA ALA A 232 -10.89 20.77 7.56
C ALA A 232 -10.59 19.57 6.64
N PRO A 233 -11.54 19.05 5.82
CA PRO A 233 -11.23 18.07 4.78
C PRO A 233 -10.16 18.52 3.77
N ILE A 234 -10.22 19.78 3.30
CA ILE A 234 -9.24 20.33 2.35
C ILE A 234 -7.86 20.46 2.99
N GLN A 235 -7.79 20.91 4.25
CA GLN A 235 -6.55 20.98 5.02
C GLN A 235 -5.90 19.59 5.14
N ARG A 236 -6.70 18.57 5.44
CA ARG A 236 -6.24 17.18 5.49
C ARG A 236 -5.71 16.70 4.13
N ASP A 237 -6.38 17.08 3.03
CA ASP A 237 -5.90 16.76 1.69
C ASP A 237 -4.58 17.46 1.36
N LEU A 238 -4.41 18.73 1.74
CA LEU A 238 -3.13 19.45 1.60
C LEU A 238 -1.99 18.74 2.34
N GLU A 239 -2.24 18.27 3.57
CA GLU A 239 -1.29 17.48 4.36
C GLU A 239 -0.95 16.16 3.66
N ILE A 240 -1.96 15.42 3.20
CA ILE A 240 -1.77 14.14 2.48
C ILE A 240 -0.94 14.35 1.21
N VAL A 241 -1.20 15.41 0.44
CA VAL A 241 -0.45 15.71 -0.80
C VAL A 241 0.98 16.15 -0.50
N ARG A 242 1.20 16.95 0.56
CA ARG A 242 2.55 17.32 1.02
C ARG A 242 3.37 16.09 1.42
N ASP A 243 2.73 15.19 2.15
CA ASP A 243 3.35 13.96 2.63
C ASP A 243 3.63 13.01 1.45
N PHE A 244 2.71 12.90 0.49
CA PHE A 244 2.90 12.21 -0.77
C PHE A 244 4.09 12.76 -1.57
N TYR A 245 4.19 14.08 -1.74
CA TYR A 245 5.32 14.70 -2.43
C TYR A 245 6.66 14.29 -1.81
N ARG A 246 6.75 14.33 -0.47
CA ARG A 246 7.96 14.00 0.28
C ARG A 246 8.40 12.55 0.08
N VAL A 247 7.47 11.60 0.25
CA VAL A 247 7.78 10.16 0.23
C VAL A 247 7.71 9.52 -1.15
N GLY A 248 7.11 10.19 -2.13
CA GLY A 248 7.00 9.76 -3.52
C GLY A 248 7.90 10.60 -4.44
N PRO A 249 7.39 11.62 -5.14
CA PRO A 249 8.12 12.42 -6.11
C PRO A 249 9.52 12.87 -5.68
N TYR A 250 9.64 13.53 -4.53
CA TYR A 250 10.92 14.05 -4.04
C TYR A 250 11.92 12.94 -3.71
N ALA A 251 11.48 11.93 -2.96
CA ALA A 251 12.32 10.79 -2.60
C ALA A 251 12.79 10.01 -3.84
N THR A 252 11.89 9.75 -4.80
CA THR A 252 12.23 9.08 -6.06
C THR A 252 13.25 9.87 -6.87
N ARG A 253 13.10 11.20 -6.95
CA ARG A 253 14.09 12.07 -7.62
C ARG A 253 15.45 12.01 -6.92
N ARG A 254 15.50 12.19 -5.60
CA ARG A 254 16.76 12.16 -4.82
C ARG A 254 17.48 10.83 -4.97
N LEU A 255 16.74 9.72 -5.00
CA LEU A 255 17.29 8.41 -5.24
C LEU A 255 17.90 8.29 -6.65
N ARG A 256 17.22 8.81 -7.68
CA ARG A 256 17.75 8.84 -9.05
C ARG A 256 19.03 9.66 -9.16
N GLU A 257 19.05 10.84 -8.55
CA GLU A 257 20.21 11.75 -8.52
C GLU A 257 21.40 11.08 -7.81
N LYS A 258 21.16 10.45 -6.65
CA LYS A 258 22.21 9.72 -5.89
C LYS A 258 22.91 8.66 -6.74
N HIS A 259 22.20 8.03 -7.68
CA HIS A 259 22.72 6.94 -8.51
C HIS A 259 22.93 7.33 -9.97
N GLY A 260 22.98 8.63 -10.29
CA GLY A 260 23.27 9.11 -11.64
C GLY A 260 22.24 8.74 -12.72
N VAL A 261 21.00 8.39 -12.34
CA VAL A 261 19.99 7.92 -13.30
C VAL A 261 19.28 9.09 -13.98
N LYS A 262 19.75 9.40 -15.20
CA LYS A 262 19.21 10.47 -16.06
C LYS A 262 17.77 10.22 -16.54
N SER A 263 17.35 8.96 -16.68
CA SER A 263 15.99 8.60 -17.15
C SER A 263 14.89 9.14 -16.25
N ARG A 264 13.90 9.87 -16.80
CA ARG A 264 12.77 10.46 -16.07
C ARG A 264 11.87 9.43 -15.38
N THR A 265 11.74 8.25 -15.98
CA THR A 265 11.02 7.11 -15.44
C THR A 265 12.00 6.01 -15.04
N LEU A 266 11.69 5.32 -13.94
CA LEU A 266 12.37 4.11 -13.53
C LEU A 266 11.42 2.94 -13.74
N SER A 267 11.89 1.82 -14.30
CA SER A 267 11.13 0.57 -14.19
C SER A 267 11.10 0.11 -12.73
N ALA A 268 10.13 -0.75 -12.40
CA ALA A 268 10.03 -1.36 -11.08
C ALA A 268 11.35 -2.02 -10.64
N ASP A 269 11.95 -2.81 -11.51
CA ASP A 269 13.17 -3.56 -11.21
C ASP A 269 14.37 -2.63 -11.06
N ARG A 270 14.44 -1.57 -11.87
CA ARG A 270 15.51 -0.58 -11.75
C ARG A 270 15.39 0.18 -10.43
N LEU A 271 14.19 0.56 -10.00
CA LEU A 271 13.99 1.20 -8.70
C LEU A 271 14.36 0.27 -7.52
N ARG A 272 13.97 -1.02 -7.57
CA ARG A 272 14.38 -2.02 -6.56
C ARG A 272 15.89 -2.10 -6.42
N SER A 273 16.60 -2.18 -7.55
CA SER A 273 18.07 -2.23 -7.59
C SER A 273 18.74 -0.98 -6.99
N LEU A 274 18.13 0.20 -7.13
CA LEU A 274 18.68 1.45 -6.58
C LEU A 274 18.41 1.57 -5.08
N VAL A 275 17.24 1.12 -4.62
CA VAL A 275 16.91 1.07 -3.20
C VAL A 275 17.86 0.12 -2.47
N ALA A 276 18.11 -1.08 -3.00
CA ALA A 276 19.05 -2.05 -2.44
C ALA A 276 20.47 -1.46 -2.30
N ARG A 277 21.02 -0.91 -3.39
CA ARG A 277 22.34 -0.24 -3.39
C ARG A 277 22.47 0.95 -2.42
N SER A 278 21.35 1.55 -2.01
CA SER A 278 21.34 2.68 -1.05
C SER A 278 21.35 2.25 0.42
N ILE A 279 21.05 0.97 0.66
CA ILE A 279 21.09 0.34 1.98
C ILE A 279 22.52 -0.18 2.22
N ASP A 280 23.13 -0.80 1.21
CA ASP A 280 24.51 -1.32 1.29
C ASP A 280 25.56 -0.20 1.44
N SER A 281 25.33 0.97 0.84
CA SER A 281 26.23 2.14 0.97
C SER A 281 26.21 2.83 2.34
N ARG A 282 25.55 2.23 3.34
CA ARG A 282 25.49 2.71 4.73
C ARG A 282 26.08 1.70 5.73
N GLY A 283 26.65 0.59 5.23
CA GLY A 283 27.51 -0.32 5.98
C GLY A 283 28.96 0.10 5.88
#